data_AF-A0A3R9UDQ4-F1
#
_entry.id   AF-A0A3R9UDQ4-F1
#
_cell.length_a   1.000
_cell.length_b   1.000
_cell.length_c   1.000
_cell.angle_alpha   90.00
_cell.angle_beta   90.00
_cell.angle_gamma   90.00
#
_symmetry.space_group_name_H-M   'P 1'
#
loop_
_entity.id
_entity.type
_entity.pdbx_description
1 polymer ?
#
loop_
_entity_poly.entity_id
_entity_poly.type
_entity_poly.pdbx_seq_one_letter_code
_entity_poly.pdbx_strand_id
1 'polypeptide(L)'
;MTVVGPFGLSVRDQALEADVQTGLAAVEAGLLDATKSDVPFITEAAQHLVLAGGKRFRPLLVMLAAQFGDPYAPGVVPSAVVVELTHLATLYHDDVMDEADVRRGVDSANTRWGNSIAVLTGDFLFARASHTLADLGPEAVRIQSEAFERLVTGQILETAGPTDGRDPVDHYLDVLGGKTGSLVAVSCRFGAMMAGADESVVDILTQYGERLGVAFQLADDVLDIASDSHESGKTPGIDLREGIPTLPVLRLRAAAAAHGRPEDVELVALVDGDLTDDDRHAEVLRRLRVHPALEQARRDTVRYAEEARAMLAPLPDGYAKAALQEMCDAVVHRAG
;
A
#
# COMPACT_ATOMS: atom_id res chain seq x y z
N MET A 1 9.32 -23.80 -9.67
CA MET A 1 9.20 -22.43 -9.14
C MET A 1 8.56 -21.63 -10.24
N THR A 2 7.26 -21.41 -10.13
CA THR A 2 6.53 -20.51 -11.02
C THR A 2 6.33 -19.22 -10.24
N VAL A 3 6.51 -18.08 -10.91
CA VAL A 3 6.29 -16.78 -10.28
C VAL A 3 4.79 -16.53 -10.26
N VAL A 4 4.20 -16.46 -9.06
CA VAL A 4 2.78 -16.13 -8.91
C VAL A 4 2.67 -14.65 -8.58
N GLY A 5 2.04 -13.93 -9.50
CA GLY A 5 1.75 -12.52 -9.31
C GLY A 5 2.99 -11.60 -9.44
N PRO A 6 2.78 -10.30 -9.28
CA PRO A 6 3.72 -9.25 -9.69
C PRO A 6 4.82 -8.94 -8.66
N PHE A 7 4.93 -9.76 -7.62
CA PHE A 7 5.97 -9.65 -6.58
C PHE A 7 7.09 -10.68 -6.72
N GLY A 8 7.12 -11.47 -7.79
CA GLY A 8 8.17 -12.48 -7.94
C GLY A 8 8.03 -13.65 -6.96
N LEU A 9 6.89 -13.78 -6.27
CA LEU A 9 6.62 -14.85 -5.31
C LEU A 9 6.84 -16.19 -6.00
N SER A 10 7.80 -16.95 -5.49
CA SER A 10 8.00 -18.31 -5.93
C SER A 10 7.14 -19.23 -5.06
N VAL A 11 5.88 -19.42 -5.43
CA VAL A 11 5.07 -20.44 -4.79
C VAL A 11 5.68 -21.80 -5.13
N ARG A 12 6.13 -22.51 -4.10
CA ARG A 12 6.81 -23.81 -4.25
C ARG A 12 5.85 -24.96 -4.48
N ASP A 13 4.57 -24.75 -4.19
CA ASP A 13 3.50 -25.72 -4.27
C ASP A 13 2.50 -25.39 -5.39
N GLN A 14 2.23 -26.38 -6.24
CA GLN A 14 1.37 -26.19 -7.42
C GLN A 14 -0.11 -26.02 -7.07
N ALA A 15 -0.58 -26.60 -5.96
CA ALA A 15 -1.97 -26.48 -5.55
C ALA A 15 -2.25 -25.07 -5.02
N LEU A 16 -1.39 -24.56 -4.13
CA LEU A 16 -1.48 -23.18 -3.64
C LEU A 16 -1.38 -22.17 -4.80
N GLU A 17 -0.46 -22.40 -5.75
CA GLU A 17 -0.36 -21.55 -6.95
C GLU A 17 -1.68 -21.53 -7.74
N ALA A 18 -2.25 -22.69 -8.02
CA ALA A 18 -3.49 -22.81 -8.78
C ALA A 18 -4.69 -22.16 -8.06
N ASP A 19 -4.79 -22.34 -6.74
CA ASP A 19 -5.84 -21.73 -5.92
C ASP A 19 -5.74 -20.21 -5.92
N VAL A 20 -4.54 -19.67 -5.71
CA VAL A 20 -4.30 -18.22 -5.72
C VAL A 20 -4.59 -17.64 -7.11
N GLN A 21 -4.13 -18.28 -8.19
CA GLN A 21 -4.40 -17.82 -9.56
C GLN A 21 -5.89 -17.85 -9.89
N THR A 22 -6.59 -18.92 -9.50
CA THR A 22 -8.04 -19.05 -9.72
C THR A 22 -8.80 -17.98 -8.95
N GLY A 23 -8.44 -17.77 -7.67
CA GLY A 23 -9.02 -16.73 -6.84
C GLY A 23 -8.79 -15.33 -7.40
N LEU A 24 -7.56 -15.00 -7.80
CA LEU A 24 -7.24 -13.71 -8.43
C LEU A 24 -7.99 -13.49 -9.74
N ALA A 25 -8.13 -14.52 -10.59
CA ALA A 25 -8.93 -14.42 -11.80
C ALA A 25 -10.42 -14.15 -11.50
N ALA A 26 -10.96 -14.79 -10.46
CA ALA A 26 -12.32 -14.52 -10.00
C ALA A 26 -12.47 -13.09 -9.43
N VAL A 27 -11.43 -12.55 -8.78
CA VAL A 27 -11.40 -11.15 -8.32
C VAL A 27 -11.41 -10.18 -9.50
N GLU A 28 -10.62 -10.41 -10.56
CA GLU A 28 -10.67 -9.57 -11.77
C GLU A 28 -12.07 -9.54 -12.39
N ALA A 29 -12.71 -10.72 -12.51
CA ALA A 29 -14.08 -10.81 -13.01
C ALA A 29 -15.07 -10.06 -12.08
N GLY A 30 -14.91 -10.20 -10.77
CA GLY A 30 -15.73 -9.51 -9.77
C GLY A 30 -15.58 -7.99 -9.80
N LEU A 31 -14.37 -7.47 -9.99
CA LEU A 31 -14.10 -6.04 -10.14
C LEU A 31 -14.78 -5.46 -11.39
N LEU A 32 -14.65 -6.16 -12.52
CA LEU A 32 -15.30 -5.73 -13.76
C LEU A 32 -16.82 -5.77 -13.66
N ASP A 33 -17.38 -6.73 -12.92
CA ASP A 33 -18.82 -6.81 -12.72
C ASP A 33 -19.33 -5.71 -11.78
N ALA A 34 -18.66 -5.50 -10.65
CA ALA A 34 -19.03 -4.51 -9.65
C ALA A 34 -18.97 -3.06 -10.19
N THR A 35 -18.14 -2.79 -11.20
CA THR A 35 -17.97 -1.46 -11.80
C THR A 35 -18.95 -1.12 -12.92
N LYS A 36 -19.82 -2.06 -13.33
CA LYS A 36 -20.84 -1.80 -14.35
C LYS A 36 -21.91 -0.82 -13.86
N SER A 37 -22.47 -0.06 -14.78
CA SER A 37 -23.58 0.86 -14.56
C SER A 37 -24.46 0.92 -15.81
N ASP A 38 -25.76 1.16 -15.62
CA ASP A 38 -26.70 1.43 -16.73
C ASP A 38 -26.33 2.70 -17.50
N VAL A 39 -25.50 3.55 -16.92
CA VAL A 39 -24.91 4.73 -17.58
C VAL A 39 -23.53 4.34 -18.11
N PRO A 40 -23.32 4.25 -19.44
CA PRO A 40 -22.05 3.80 -20.03
C PRO A 40 -20.84 4.61 -19.58
N PHE A 41 -21.00 5.93 -19.42
CA PHE A 41 -19.93 6.81 -18.97
C PHE A 41 -19.44 6.48 -17.55
N ILE A 42 -20.35 6.09 -16.64
CA ILE A 42 -19.94 5.69 -15.27
C ILE A 42 -19.14 4.39 -15.33
N THR A 43 -19.52 3.45 -16.20
CA THR A 43 -18.76 2.21 -16.39
C THR A 43 -17.36 2.50 -16.94
N GLU A 44 -17.25 3.37 -17.96
CA GLU A 44 -15.97 3.78 -18.54
C GLU A 44 -15.06 4.41 -17.47
N ALA A 45 -15.59 5.39 -16.72
CA ALA A 45 -14.85 6.08 -15.68
C ALA A 45 -14.40 5.11 -14.58
N ALA A 46 -15.29 4.28 -14.05
CA ALA A 46 -14.97 3.32 -12.99
C ALA A 46 -13.93 2.27 -13.42
N GLN A 47 -14.03 1.77 -14.66
CA GLN A 47 -13.15 0.71 -15.17
C GLN A 47 -11.77 1.20 -15.61
N HIS A 48 -11.55 2.51 -15.73
CA HIS A 48 -10.28 3.07 -16.19
C HIS A 48 -9.07 2.56 -15.40
N LEU A 49 -9.04 2.76 -14.08
CA LEU A 49 -7.96 2.26 -13.22
C LEU A 49 -8.02 0.74 -12.95
N VAL A 50 -9.18 0.10 -13.14
CA VAL A 50 -9.31 -1.36 -13.05
C VAL A 50 -8.55 -2.01 -14.21
N LEU A 51 -8.82 -1.55 -15.44
CA LEU A 51 -8.27 -2.06 -16.70
C LEU A 51 -6.81 -1.65 -16.91
N ALA A 52 -6.36 -0.55 -16.30
CA ALA A 52 -4.94 -0.20 -16.21
C ALA A 52 -4.11 -1.27 -15.46
N GLY A 53 -4.76 -2.29 -14.89
CA GLY A 53 -4.11 -3.38 -14.20
C GLY A 53 -3.67 -2.95 -12.81
N GLY A 54 -2.64 -3.59 -12.29
CA GLY A 54 -2.11 -3.32 -10.95
C GLY A 54 -1.47 -4.57 -10.37
N LYS A 55 -0.74 -4.40 -9.26
CA LYS A 55 -0.03 -5.51 -8.65
C LYS A 55 -0.94 -6.49 -7.88
N ARG A 56 -2.23 -6.17 -7.72
CA ARG A 56 -3.23 -6.95 -6.94
C ARG A 56 -2.68 -7.49 -5.61
N PHE A 57 -1.85 -6.68 -4.95
CA PHE A 57 -1.18 -7.02 -3.70
C PHE A 57 -2.18 -7.38 -2.60
N ARG A 58 -3.22 -6.56 -2.44
CA ARG A 58 -4.25 -6.73 -1.41
C ARG A 58 -5.11 -7.97 -1.69
N PRO A 59 -5.68 -8.18 -2.90
CA PRO A 59 -6.32 -9.44 -3.26
C PRO A 59 -5.47 -10.69 -3.02
N LEU A 60 -4.19 -10.66 -3.36
CA LEU A 60 -3.26 -11.76 -3.13
C LEU A 60 -3.17 -12.12 -1.64
N LEU A 61 -3.08 -11.12 -0.76
CA LEU A 61 -3.05 -11.35 0.69
C LEU A 61 -4.35 -11.95 1.22
N VAL A 62 -5.51 -11.56 0.67
CA VAL A 62 -6.79 -12.22 1.00
C VAL A 62 -6.73 -13.70 0.61
N MET A 63 -6.25 -14.03 -0.61
CA MET A 63 -6.16 -15.42 -1.08
C MET A 63 -5.19 -16.25 -0.22
N LEU A 64 -4.04 -15.69 0.17
CA LEU A 64 -3.06 -16.38 1.01
C LEU A 64 -3.56 -16.57 2.45
N ALA A 65 -4.27 -15.60 3.01
CA ALA A 65 -4.84 -15.69 4.35
C ALA A 65 -6.00 -16.70 4.43
N ALA A 66 -6.77 -16.85 3.34
CA ALA A 66 -7.86 -17.83 3.26
C ALA A 66 -7.39 -19.29 3.33
N GLN A 67 -6.11 -19.55 3.04
CA GLN A 67 -5.51 -20.89 3.09
C GLN A 67 -5.37 -21.46 4.50
N PHE A 68 -5.63 -20.65 5.53
CA PHE A 68 -5.67 -21.12 6.92
C PHE A 68 -7.08 -21.57 7.36
N GLY A 69 -8.05 -21.58 6.44
CA GLY A 69 -9.39 -22.14 6.60
C GLY A 69 -9.84 -22.87 5.33
N ASP A 70 -11.10 -22.68 4.93
CA ASP A 70 -11.61 -23.09 3.61
C ASP A 70 -11.37 -21.98 2.56
N PRO A 71 -10.38 -22.11 1.65
CA PRO A 71 -10.09 -21.09 0.65
C PRO A 71 -11.18 -20.96 -0.42
N TYR A 72 -12.12 -21.90 -0.48
CA TYR A 72 -13.24 -21.89 -1.42
C TYR A 72 -14.53 -21.35 -0.81
N ALA A 73 -14.48 -20.88 0.45
CA ALA A 73 -15.64 -20.29 1.10
C ALA A 73 -16.16 -19.08 0.29
N PRO A 74 -17.49 -18.95 0.12
CA PRO A 74 -18.09 -18.01 -0.82
C PRO A 74 -17.80 -16.53 -0.50
N GLY A 75 -17.37 -16.21 0.72
CA GLY A 75 -17.01 -14.86 1.15
C GLY A 75 -15.58 -14.42 0.77
N VAL A 76 -14.68 -15.35 0.41
CA VAL A 76 -13.25 -15.05 0.19
C VAL A 76 -13.02 -14.15 -1.02
N VAL A 77 -13.59 -14.50 -2.18
CA VAL A 77 -13.45 -13.70 -3.40
C VAL A 77 -14.13 -12.33 -3.28
N PRO A 78 -15.40 -12.22 -2.81
CA PRO A 78 -16.01 -10.91 -2.64
C PRO A 78 -15.27 -10.02 -1.64
N SER A 79 -14.66 -10.57 -0.58
CA SER A 79 -13.79 -9.79 0.31
C SER A 79 -12.61 -9.16 -0.41
N ALA A 80 -11.94 -9.89 -1.31
CA ALA A 80 -10.85 -9.34 -2.12
C ALA A 80 -11.34 -8.27 -3.10
N VAL A 81 -12.55 -8.43 -3.66
CA VAL A 81 -13.19 -7.41 -4.50
C VAL A 81 -13.47 -6.13 -3.69
N VAL A 82 -14.03 -6.24 -2.48
CA VAL A 82 -14.30 -5.08 -1.59
C VAL A 82 -13.01 -4.30 -1.31
N VAL A 83 -11.95 -5.02 -0.92
CA VAL A 83 -10.68 -4.40 -0.54
C VAL A 83 -10.04 -3.69 -1.75
N GLU A 84 -10.04 -4.31 -2.93
CA GLU A 84 -9.46 -3.68 -4.12
C GLU A 84 -10.35 -2.55 -4.66
N LEU A 85 -11.68 -2.64 -4.58
CA LEU A 85 -12.58 -1.51 -4.90
C LEU A 85 -12.35 -0.32 -3.98
N THR A 86 -12.16 -0.57 -2.68
CA THR A 86 -11.83 0.49 -1.72
C THR A 86 -10.47 1.10 -2.05
N HIS A 87 -9.45 0.29 -2.36
CA HIS A 87 -8.16 0.81 -2.79
C HIS A 87 -8.25 1.62 -4.09
N LEU A 88 -9.02 1.16 -5.06
CA LEU A 88 -9.24 1.92 -6.29
C LEU A 88 -9.93 3.24 -6.00
N ALA A 89 -10.96 3.25 -5.15
CA ALA A 89 -11.64 4.49 -4.74
C ALA A 89 -10.66 5.49 -4.13
N THR A 90 -9.75 5.05 -3.26
CA THR A 90 -8.73 5.95 -2.67
C THR A 90 -7.81 6.49 -3.75
N LEU A 91 -7.38 5.69 -4.74
CA LEU A 91 -6.55 6.19 -5.85
C LEU A 91 -7.23 7.29 -6.68
N TYR A 92 -8.55 7.18 -6.93
CA TYR A 92 -9.29 8.26 -7.62
C TYR A 92 -9.33 9.56 -6.79
N HIS A 93 -9.42 9.44 -5.47
CA HIS A 93 -9.41 10.60 -4.57
C HIS A 93 -7.99 11.17 -4.44
N ASP A 94 -6.98 10.32 -4.29
CA ASP A 94 -5.56 10.69 -4.20
C ASP A 94 -5.10 11.40 -5.48
N ASP A 95 -5.48 10.91 -6.66
CA ASP A 95 -5.20 11.57 -7.95
C ASP A 95 -5.66 13.04 -7.99
N VAL A 96 -6.74 13.38 -7.27
CA VAL A 96 -7.23 14.77 -7.15
C VAL A 96 -6.46 15.56 -6.10
N MET A 97 -6.08 14.93 -4.99
CA MET A 97 -5.33 15.57 -3.89
C MET A 97 -3.88 15.87 -4.30
N ASP A 98 -3.27 14.96 -5.06
CA ASP A 98 -1.86 14.99 -5.47
C ASP A 98 -1.66 15.71 -6.82
N GLU A 99 -2.73 16.16 -7.48
CA GLU A 99 -2.70 16.74 -8.84
C GLU A 99 -1.95 15.85 -9.87
N ALA A 100 -2.01 14.53 -9.71
CA ALA A 100 -1.25 13.59 -10.52
C ALA A 100 -1.70 13.61 -11.99
N ASP A 101 -0.77 13.60 -12.96
CA ASP A 101 -1.08 13.55 -14.40
C ASP A 101 -1.26 12.12 -14.95
N VAL A 102 -0.57 11.14 -14.36
CA VAL A 102 -0.51 9.75 -14.84
C VAL A 102 -0.58 8.77 -13.67
N ARG A 103 -1.37 7.71 -13.81
CA ARG A 103 -1.48 6.61 -12.83
C ARG A 103 -1.44 5.26 -13.53
N ARG A 104 -0.58 4.35 -13.07
CA ARG A 104 -0.39 2.99 -13.68
C ARG A 104 -0.12 3.03 -15.19
N GLY A 105 0.57 4.06 -15.68
CA GLY A 105 0.94 4.21 -17.10
C GLY A 105 -0.19 4.70 -18.01
N VAL A 106 -1.34 5.08 -17.45
CA VAL A 106 -2.44 5.75 -18.16
C VAL A 106 -2.68 7.13 -17.54
N ASP A 107 -3.32 8.05 -18.26
CA ASP A 107 -3.72 9.36 -17.71
C ASP A 107 -4.49 9.16 -16.40
N SER A 108 -4.22 9.97 -15.38
CA SER A 108 -5.00 9.97 -14.15
C SER A 108 -6.47 10.33 -14.42
N ALA A 109 -7.35 10.00 -13.47
CA ALA A 109 -8.77 10.26 -13.66
C ALA A 109 -9.10 11.76 -13.70
N ASN A 110 -8.41 12.57 -12.88
CA ASN A 110 -8.56 14.02 -12.85
C ASN A 110 -8.03 14.69 -14.13
N THR A 111 -6.90 14.23 -14.68
CA THR A 111 -6.40 14.77 -15.96
C THR A 111 -7.34 14.44 -17.12
N ARG A 112 -7.95 13.24 -17.11
CA ARG A 112 -8.85 12.83 -18.18
C ARG A 112 -10.26 13.44 -18.10
N TRP A 113 -10.84 13.54 -16.91
CA TRP A 113 -12.25 13.93 -16.73
C TRP A 113 -12.50 15.09 -15.76
N GLY A 114 -11.45 15.64 -15.15
CA GLY A 114 -11.52 16.69 -14.15
C GLY A 114 -11.84 16.17 -12.74
N ASN A 115 -11.51 16.99 -11.74
CA ASN A 115 -11.58 16.63 -10.33
C ASN A 115 -12.97 16.15 -9.89
N SER A 116 -14.04 16.79 -10.38
CA SER A 116 -15.41 16.42 -9.99
C SER A 116 -15.76 14.99 -10.42
N ILE A 117 -15.36 14.56 -11.61
CA ILE A 117 -15.65 13.20 -12.08
C ILE A 117 -14.77 12.18 -11.34
N ALA A 118 -13.51 12.50 -11.07
CA ALA A 118 -12.62 11.64 -10.30
C ALA A 118 -13.17 11.38 -8.89
N VAL A 119 -13.56 12.43 -8.15
CA VAL A 119 -14.17 12.32 -6.82
C VAL A 119 -15.43 11.46 -6.85
N LEU A 120 -16.37 11.77 -7.75
CA LEU A 120 -17.63 11.03 -7.87
C LEU A 120 -17.44 9.57 -8.32
N THR A 121 -16.39 9.29 -9.09
CA THR A 121 -16.04 7.91 -9.47
C THR A 121 -15.50 7.14 -8.27
N GLY A 122 -14.65 7.76 -7.44
CA GLY A 122 -14.23 7.18 -6.17
C GLY A 122 -15.42 6.89 -5.24
N ASP A 123 -16.35 7.83 -5.11
CA ASP A 123 -17.57 7.65 -4.30
C ASP A 123 -18.44 6.50 -4.82
N PHE A 124 -18.57 6.38 -6.15
CA PHE A 124 -19.28 5.28 -6.79
C PHE A 124 -18.62 3.92 -6.49
N LEU A 125 -17.29 3.82 -6.59
CA LEU A 125 -16.56 2.58 -6.26
C LEU A 125 -16.72 2.21 -4.78
N PHE A 126 -16.70 3.19 -3.88
CA PHE A 126 -16.95 2.98 -2.45
C PHE A 126 -18.38 2.49 -2.19
N ALA A 127 -19.38 3.04 -2.89
CA ALA A 127 -20.76 2.56 -2.81
C ALA A 127 -20.89 1.11 -3.34
N ARG A 128 -20.17 0.75 -4.41
CA ARG A 128 -20.12 -0.62 -4.93
C ARG A 128 -19.48 -1.59 -3.94
N ALA A 129 -18.36 -1.22 -3.34
CA ALA A 129 -17.72 -1.99 -2.27
C ALA A 129 -18.68 -2.20 -1.08
N SER A 130 -19.39 -1.15 -0.66
CA SER A 130 -20.37 -1.21 0.43
C SER A 130 -21.52 -2.16 0.13
N HIS A 131 -21.98 -2.24 -1.12
CA HIS A 131 -23.02 -3.16 -1.55
C HIS A 131 -22.58 -4.62 -1.38
N THR A 132 -21.39 -4.96 -1.88
CA THR A 132 -20.83 -6.31 -1.71
C THR A 132 -20.58 -6.64 -0.23
N LEU A 133 -20.11 -5.66 0.54
CA LEU A 133 -19.81 -5.83 1.95
C LEU A 133 -21.07 -6.10 2.80
N ALA A 134 -22.21 -5.53 2.42
CA ALA A 134 -23.49 -5.80 3.09
C ALA A 134 -23.87 -7.29 3.04
N ASP A 135 -23.56 -7.97 1.93
CA ASP A 135 -23.80 -9.41 1.76
C ASP A 135 -22.81 -10.28 2.57
N LEU A 136 -21.65 -9.74 2.92
CA LEU A 136 -20.65 -10.38 3.78
C LEU A 136 -21.00 -10.33 5.28
N GLY A 137 -21.93 -9.44 5.65
CA GLY A 137 -22.49 -9.35 6.99
C GLY A 137 -21.99 -8.15 7.83
N PRO A 138 -22.66 -7.88 8.96
CA PRO A 138 -22.47 -6.64 9.73
C PRO A 138 -21.08 -6.51 10.37
N GLU A 139 -20.40 -7.63 10.65
CA GLU A 139 -19.04 -7.60 11.16
C GLU A 139 -18.05 -7.12 10.10
N ALA A 140 -18.15 -7.63 8.87
CA ALA A 140 -17.33 -7.17 7.75
C ALA A 140 -17.54 -5.68 7.46
N VAL A 141 -18.79 -5.20 7.53
CA VAL A 141 -19.14 -3.77 7.44
C VAL A 141 -18.40 -2.94 8.49
N ARG A 142 -18.41 -3.38 9.75
CA ARG A 142 -17.73 -2.68 10.84
C ARG A 142 -16.21 -2.62 10.64
N ILE A 143 -15.60 -3.77 10.30
CA ILE A 143 -14.16 -3.87 10.06
C ILE A 143 -13.72 -2.92 8.94
N GLN A 144 -14.44 -2.91 7.81
CA GLN A 144 -14.11 -2.01 6.70
C GLN A 144 -14.30 -0.54 7.07
N SER A 145 -15.38 -0.20 7.80
CA SER A 145 -15.64 1.16 8.23
C SER A 145 -14.54 1.69 9.15
N GLU A 146 -14.10 0.89 10.13
CA GLU A 146 -13.00 1.23 11.02
C GLU A 146 -11.69 1.39 10.26
N ALA A 147 -11.41 0.51 9.30
CA ALA A 147 -10.21 0.63 8.48
C ALA A 147 -10.24 1.86 7.55
N PHE A 148 -11.39 2.19 6.98
CA PHE A 148 -11.55 3.39 6.17
C PHE A 148 -11.41 4.67 6.99
N GLU A 149 -11.98 4.71 8.20
CA GLU A 149 -11.77 5.80 9.15
C GLU A 149 -10.28 5.98 9.49
N ARG A 150 -9.57 4.88 9.77
CA ARG A 150 -8.11 4.89 10.00
C ARG A 150 -7.34 5.38 8.79
N LEU A 151 -7.71 4.96 7.58
CA LEU A 151 -7.09 5.39 6.33
C LEU A 151 -7.23 6.90 6.13
N VAL A 152 -8.45 7.42 6.20
CA VAL A 152 -8.73 8.86 6.03
C VAL A 152 -8.04 9.67 7.13
N THR A 153 -8.04 9.18 8.37
CA THR A 153 -7.31 9.82 9.48
C THR A 153 -5.81 9.86 9.20
N GLY A 154 -5.23 8.77 8.68
CA GLY A 154 -3.82 8.72 8.27
C GLY A 154 -3.49 9.76 7.21
N GLN A 155 -4.33 9.90 6.17
CA GLN A 155 -4.18 10.92 5.14
C GLN A 155 -4.22 12.34 5.72
N ILE A 156 -5.18 12.62 6.62
CA ILE A 156 -5.29 13.93 7.28
C ILE A 156 -4.05 14.23 8.13
N LEU A 157 -3.53 13.24 8.87
CA LEU A 157 -2.35 13.38 9.72
C LEU A 157 -1.07 13.60 8.91
N GLU A 158 -0.98 13.05 7.70
CA GLU A 158 0.12 13.33 6.76
C GLU A 158 0.16 14.82 6.41
N THR A 159 -0.98 15.40 6.05
CA THR A 159 -1.10 16.83 5.71
C THR A 159 -0.95 17.74 6.94
N ALA A 160 -1.51 17.35 8.09
CA ALA A 160 -1.48 18.17 9.30
C ALA A 160 -0.10 18.21 9.98
N GLY A 161 0.72 17.17 9.77
CA GLY A 161 2.00 17.01 10.42
C GLY A 161 1.91 16.64 11.91
N PRO A 162 3.06 16.45 12.59
CA PRO A 162 3.10 16.06 13.99
C PRO A 162 2.60 17.18 14.91
N THR A 163 1.85 16.81 15.95
CA THR A 163 1.50 17.71 17.05
C THR A 163 2.71 18.06 17.91
N ASP A 164 2.68 19.21 18.59
CA ASP A 164 3.77 19.67 19.46
C ASP A 164 4.30 18.60 20.42
N GLY A 165 5.62 18.39 20.39
CA GLY A 165 6.32 17.44 21.27
C GLY A 165 6.23 15.98 20.86
N ARG A 166 5.48 15.64 19.80
CA ARG A 166 5.48 14.29 19.23
C ARG A 166 6.74 14.09 18.38
N ASP A 167 7.37 12.92 18.51
CA ASP A 167 8.50 12.57 17.65
C ASP A 167 8.03 12.45 16.19
N PRO A 168 8.68 13.15 15.23
CA PRO A 168 8.27 13.12 13.83
C PRO A 168 8.33 11.73 13.17
N VAL A 169 9.25 10.86 13.60
CA VAL A 169 9.34 9.48 13.09
C VAL A 169 8.17 8.67 13.60
N ASP A 170 7.82 8.77 14.89
CA ASP A 170 6.64 8.09 15.44
C ASP A 170 5.34 8.57 14.77
N HIS A 171 5.19 9.87 14.53
CA HIS A 171 4.05 10.41 13.80
C HIS A 171 3.97 9.85 12.37
N TYR A 172 5.08 9.83 11.65
CA TYR A 172 5.13 9.31 10.30
C TYR A 172 4.81 7.80 10.26
N LEU A 173 5.29 7.01 11.22
CA LEU A 173 4.96 5.58 11.30
C LEU A 173 3.46 5.35 11.59
N ASP A 174 2.82 6.20 12.38
CA ASP A 174 1.37 6.20 12.57
C ASP A 174 0.61 6.50 11.28
N VAL A 175 1.07 7.51 10.52
CA VAL A 175 0.50 7.85 9.20
C VAL A 175 0.55 6.63 8.28
N LEU A 176 1.70 5.95 8.20
CA LEU A 176 1.88 4.73 7.40
C LEU A 176 0.95 3.60 7.85
N GLY A 177 0.79 3.40 9.15
CA GLY A 177 -0.14 2.42 9.71
C GLY A 177 -1.59 2.73 9.35
N GLY A 178 -2.00 4.00 9.44
CA GLY A 178 -3.34 4.45 9.03
C GLY A 178 -3.56 4.34 7.53
N LYS A 179 -2.80 5.09 6.74
CA LYS A 179 -2.98 5.26 5.28
C LYS A 179 -2.79 3.96 4.49
N THR A 180 -1.76 3.18 4.83
CA THR A 180 -1.38 1.98 4.07
C THR A 180 -1.62 0.70 4.87
N GLY A 181 -1.15 0.64 6.12
CA GLY A 181 -1.21 -0.56 6.97
C GLY A 181 -2.63 -1.08 7.19
N SER A 182 -3.59 -0.20 7.44
CA SER A 182 -4.96 -0.55 7.79
C SER A 182 -5.66 -1.43 6.74
N LEU A 183 -5.57 -1.07 5.45
CA LEU A 183 -6.23 -1.82 4.38
C LEU A 183 -5.50 -3.13 4.06
N VAL A 184 -4.18 -3.19 4.29
CA VAL A 184 -3.39 -4.44 4.18
C VAL A 184 -3.72 -5.40 5.33
N ALA A 185 -3.92 -4.87 6.55
CA ALA A 185 -4.41 -5.62 7.70
C ALA A 185 -5.80 -6.22 7.43
N VAL A 186 -6.74 -5.42 6.90
CA VAL A 186 -8.07 -5.91 6.50
C VAL A 186 -8.00 -6.97 5.42
N SER A 187 -7.08 -6.86 4.46
CA SER A 187 -6.87 -7.89 3.44
C SER A 187 -6.60 -9.27 4.07
N CYS A 188 -5.67 -9.31 5.02
CA CYS A 188 -5.32 -10.55 5.71
C CYS A 188 -6.46 -11.02 6.63
N ARG A 189 -7.09 -10.09 7.35
CA ARG A 189 -8.21 -10.37 8.26
C ARG A 189 -9.39 -10.99 7.52
N PHE A 190 -9.84 -10.38 6.43
CA PHE A 190 -10.97 -10.87 5.64
C PHE A 190 -10.71 -12.23 5.03
N GLY A 191 -9.52 -12.48 4.49
CA GLY A 191 -9.18 -13.78 3.93
C GLY A 191 -9.34 -14.89 4.97
N ALA A 192 -8.72 -14.73 6.14
CA ALA A 192 -8.78 -15.69 7.23
C ALA A 192 -10.20 -15.84 7.81
N MET A 193 -10.87 -14.72 8.08
CA MET A 193 -12.20 -14.70 8.69
C MET A 193 -13.25 -15.35 7.78
N MET A 194 -13.28 -15.02 6.48
CA MET A 194 -14.27 -15.57 5.56
C MET A 194 -14.01 -17.02 5.18
N ALA A 195 -12.77 -17.48 5.31
CA ALA A 195 -12.42 -18.89 5.22
C ALA A 195 -12.78 -19.70 6.48
N GLY A 196 -13.25 -19.05 7.55
CA GLY A 196 -13.60 -19.72 8.81
C GLY A 196 -12.39 -20.20 9.62
N ALA A 197 -11.25 -19.50 9.50
CA ALA A 197 -10.10 -19.76 10.35
C ALA A 197 -10.40 -19.39 11.83
N ASP A 198 -9.64 -19.98 12.75
CA ASP A 198 -9.75 -19.68 14.18
C ASP A 198 -9.44 -18.19 14.46
N GLU A 199 -10.09 -17.61 15.47
CA GLU A 199 -9.93 -16.19 15.86
C GLU A 199 -8.47 -15.81 16.11
N SER A 200 -7.68 -16.70 16.73
CA SER A 200 -6.25 -16.48 16.95
C SER A 200 -5.45 -16.37 15.65
N VAL A 201 -5.82 -17.13 14.62
CA VAL A 201 -5.21 -17.07 13.29
C VAL A 201 -5.60 -15.77 12.59
N VAL A 202 -6.87 -15.37 12.69
CA VAL A 202 -7.37 -14.09 12.17
C VAL A 202 -6.61 -12.92 12.79
N ASP A 203 -6.40 -12.91 14.10
CA ASP A 203 -5.67 -11.86 14.82
C ASP A 203 -4.19 -11.80 14.44
N ILE A 204 -3.53 -12.95 14.31
CA ILE A 204 -2.13 -13.03 13.87
C ILE A 204 -1.99 -12.46 12.45
N LEU A 205 -2.85 -12.88 11.53
CA LEU A 205 -2.82 -12.44 10.14
C LEU A 205 -3.16 -10.96 10.00
N THR A 206 -4.05 -10.44 10.84
CA THR A 206 -4.36 -9.00 10.90
C THR A 206 -3.13 -8.19 11.30
N GLN A 207 -2.44 -8.57 12.38
CA GLN A 207 -1.23 -7.89 12.85
C GLN A 207 -0.07 -8.00 11.85
N TYR A 208 0.09 -9.18 11.25
CA TYR A 208 1.05 -9.40 10.16
C TYR A 208 0.77 -8.44 9.00
N GLY A 209 -0.48 -8.34 8.55
CA GLY A 209 -0.87 -7.47 7.43
C GLY A 209 -0.59 -6.00 7.71
N GLU A 210 -0.94 -5.51 8.90
CA GLU A 210 -0.62 -4.14 9.34
C GLU A 210 0.88 -3.86 9.25
N ARG A 211 1.70 -4.75 9.82
CA ARG A 211 3.16 -4.59 9.86
C ARG A 211 3.79 -4.69 8.48
N LEU A 212 3.32 -5.61 7.64
CA LEU A 212 3.74 -5.75 6.24
C LEU A 212 3.37 -4.51 5.43
N GLY A 213 2.18 -3.92 5.66
CA GLY A 213 1.75 -2.70 4.98
C GLY A 213 2.64 -1.50 5.31
N VAL A 214 3.09 -1.37 6.56
CA VAL A 214 4.09 -0.36 6.93
C VAL A 214 5.43 -0.63 6.25
N ALA A 215 5.92 -1.88 6.27
CA ALA A 215 7.16 -2.26 5.59
C ALA A 215 7.11 -1.98 4.07
N PHE A 216 5.96 -2.22 3.44
CA PHE A 216 5.70 -1.93 2.04
C PHE A 216 5.90 -0.44 1.75
N GLN A 217 5.27 0.45 2.54
CA GLN A 217 5.37 1.88 2.29
C GLN A 217 6.78 2.40 2.56
N LEU A 218 7.43 1.93 3.62
CA LEU A 218 8.83 2.27 3.90
C LEU A 218 9.76 1.89 2.74
N ALA A 219 9.53 0.73 2.11
CA ALA A 219 10.31 0.31 0.95
C ALA A 219 10.07 1.21 -0.27
N ASP A 220 8.82 1.59 -0.53
CA ASP A 220 8.47 2.50 -1.63
C ASP A 220 9.14 3.87 -1.43
N ASP A 221 9.08 4.46 -0.22
CA ASP A 221 9.72 5.74 0.10
C ASP A 221 11.26 5.70 0.00
N VAL A 222 11.87 4.57 0.40
CA VAL A 222 13.31 4.34 0.21
C VAL A 222 13.67 4.26 -1.27
N LEU A 223 12.85 3.61 -2.09
CA LEU A 223 13.05 3.49 -3.54
C LEU A 223 12.87 4.83 -4.26
N ASP A 224 11.95 5.67 -3.81
CA ASP A 224 11.73 7.02 -4.35
C ASP A 224 13.03 7.85 -4.30
N ILE A 225 13.79 7.77 -3.20
CA ILE A 225 15.07 8.45 -3.08
C ILE A 225 16.21 7.68 -3.75
N ALA A 226 16.21 6.35 -3.64
CA ALA A 226 17.36 5.53 -4.05
C ALA A 226 17.46 5.23 -5.54
N SER A 227 16.35 5.19 -6.26
CA SER A 227 16.32 4.78 -7.66
C SER A 227 16.99 5.81 -8.57
N ASP A 228 17.77 5.36 -9.55
CA ASP A 228 18.25 6.22 -10.62
C ASP A 228 17.17 6.37 -11.69
N SER A 229 16.97 7.61 -12.16
CA SER A 229 15.91 7.99 -13.11
C SER A 229 15.94 7.19 -14.42
N HIS A 230 17.06 6.55 -14.74
CA HIS A 230 17.23 5.74 -15.94
C HIS A 230 16.71 4.29 -15.83
N GLU A 231 16.52 3.74 -14.63
CA GLU A 231 16.17 2.31 -14.47
C GLU A 231 14.67 2.05 -14.18
N SER A 232 13.97 3.01 -13.56
CA SER A 232 12.61 2.80 -13.00
C SER A 232 11.46 3.29 -13.91
N GLY A 233 11.74 4.11 -14.93
CA GLY A 233 10.69 4.76 -15.73
C GLY A 233 9.80 5.76 -14.96
N LYS A 234 10.04 5.93 -13.65
CA LYS A 234 9.46 6.93 -12.76
C LYS A 234 10.47 8.02 -12.46
N THR A 235 9.99 9.26 -12.28
CA THR A 235 10.77 10.37 -11.73
C THR A 235 11.08 10.06 -10.26
N PRO A 236 12.34 9.91 -9.84
CA PRO A 236 12.68 9.71 -8.42
C PRO A 236 12.43 11.00 -7.62
N GLY A 237 12.14 10.89 -6.33
CA GLY A 237 12.07 12.02 -5.41
C GLY A 237 10.75 12.79 -5.47
N ILE A 238 9.63 12.16 -5.81
CA ILE A 238 8.34 12.85 -5.93
C ILE A 238 7.92 13.38 -4.56
N ASP A 239 7.95 12.53 -3.53
CA ASP A 239 7.57 12.91 -2.16
C ASP A 239 8.42 14.08 -1.65
N LEU A 240 9.71 14.06 -2.00
CA LEU A 240 10.64 15.13 -1.68
C LEU A 240 10.24 16.46 -2.35
N ARG A 241 9.82 16.43 -3.61
CA ARG A 241 9.37 17.61 -4.36
C ARG A 241 8.05 18.16 -3.83
N GLU A 242 7.16 17.29 -3.37
CA GLU A 242 5.89 17.63 -2.73
C GLU A 242 6.05 18.09 -1.27
N GLY A 243 7.27 18.02 -0.73
CA GLY A 243 7.59 18.46 0.63
C GLY A 243 7.15 17.48 1.71
N ILE A 244 6.84 16.23 1.35
CA ILE A 244 6.47 15.16 2.27
C ILE A 244 7.74 14.62 2.93
N PRO A 245 7.93 14.79 4.24
CA PRO A 245 9.15 14.35 4.92
C PRO A 245 9.10 12.85 5.21
N THR A 246 9.46 12.03 4.24
CA THR A 246 9.55 10.57 4.39
C THR A 246 10.72 10.14 5.26
N LEU A 247 10.80 8.84 5.61
CA LEU A 247 11.76 8.35 6.60
C LEU A 247 13.23 8.75 6.36
N PRO A 248 13.78 8.71 5.12
CA PRO A 248 15.15 9.19 4.88
C PRO A 248 15.37 10.64 5.29
N VAL A 249 14.39 11.53 5.02
CA VAL A 249 14.44 12.95 5.40
C VAL A 249 14.31 13.11 6.91
N LEU A 250 13.41 12.37 7.55
CA LEU A 250 13.24 12.41 9.01
C LEU A 250 14.51 11.93 9.74
N ARG A 251 15.16 10.89 9.22
CA ARG A 251 16.44 10.39 9.76
C ARG A 251 17.58 11.40 9.57
N LEU A 252 17.61 12.11 8.43
CA LEU A 252 18.55 13.23 8.22
C LEU A 252 18.31 14.35 9.26
N ARG A 253 17.05 14.79 9.44
CA ARG A 253 16.70 15.84 10.41
C ARG A 253 17.08 15.44 11.84
N ALA A 254 16.82 14.18 12.22
CA ALA A 254 17.22 13.65 13.52
C ALA A 254 18.75 13.66 13.71
N ALA A 255 19.52 13.28 12.69
CA ALA A 255 20.99 13.32 12.73
C ALA A 255 21.52 14.77 12.86
N ALA A 256 20.96 15.70 12.08
CA ALA A 256 21.31 17.12 12.15
C ALA A 256 21.01 17.70 13.54
N ALA A 257 19.86 17.39 14.13
CA ALA A 257 19.49 17.84 15.46
C ALA A 257 20.37 17.24 16.57
N ALA A 258 20.72 15.95 16.46
CA ALA A 258 21.50 15.25 17.47
C ALA A 258 23.01 15.58 17.43
N HIS A 259 23.56 15.85 16.24
CA HIS A 259 25.02 15.96 16.05
C HIS A 259 25.48 17.32 15.53
N GLY A 260 24.59 18.14 14.94
CA GLY A 260 24.91 19.48 14.47
C GLY A 260 26.01 19.54 13.42
N ARG A 261 26.20 18.48 12.62
CA ARG A 261 27.23 18.48 11.57
C ARG A 261 26.85 19.52 10.50
N PRO A 262 27.78 20.40 10.08
CA PRO A 262 27.48 21.43 9.10
C PRO A 262 26.86 20.89 7.81
N GLU A 263 27.35 19.75 7.32
CA GLU A 263 26.85 19.08 6.10
C GLU A 263 25.39 18.61 6.23
N ASP A 264 25.01 18.10 7.41
CA ASP A 264 23.66 17.62 7.69
C ASP A 264 22.69 18.81 7.81
N VAL A 265 23.10 19.87 8.52
CA VAL A 265 22.31 21.12 8.68
C VAL A 265 22.11 21.81 7.33
N GLU A 266 23.14 21.87 6.50
CA GLU A 266 23.05 22.42 5.16
C GLU A 266 22.12 21.59 4.27
N LEU A 267 22.22 20.24 4.33
CA LEU A 267 21.32 19.38 3.57
C LEU A 267 19.86 19.51 4.01
N VAL A 268 19.61 19.64 5.32
CA VAL A 268 18.25 19.94 5.83
C VAL A 268 17.75 21.27 5.25
N ALA A 269 18.56 22.32 5.26
CA ALA A 269 18.17 23.61 4.68
C ALA A 269 17.92 23.55 3.16
N LEU A 270 18.61 22.65 2.44
CA LEU A 270 18.33 22.41 1.03
C LEU A 270 16.99 21.71 0.83
N VAL A 271 16.72 20.65 1.62
CA VAL A 271 15.46 19.88 1.61
C VAL A 271 14.26 20.77 1.96
N ASP A 272 14.41 21.67 2.93
CA ASP A 272 13.34 22.54 3.42
C ASP A 272 13.06 23.76 2.50
N GLY A 273 13.85 23.95 1.45
CA GLY A 273 13.61 25.03 0.49
C GLY A 273 12.81 24.58 -0.73
N ASP A 274 12.66 25.48 -1.69
CA ASP A 274 11.92 25.21 -2.93
C ASP A 274 12.65 24.18 -3.81
N LEU A 275 12.01 23.03 -4.03
CA LEU A 275 12.49 21.92 -4.86
C LEU A 275 11.71 21.78 -6.18
N THR A 276 10.99 22.82 -6.60
CA THR A 276 10.37 22.87 -7.94
C THR A 276 11.41 23.01 -9.06
N ASP A 277 12.61 23.51 -8.73
CA ASP A 277 13.76 23.57 -9.62
C ASP A 277 14.44 22.20 -9.76
N ASP A 278 14.57 21.72 -11.00
CA ASP A 278 15.08 20.38 -11.29
C ASP A 278 16.54 20.17 -10.90
N ASP A 279 17.39 21.20 -11.07
CA ASP A 279 18.81 21.12 -10.73
C ASP A 279 18.99 21.00 -9.21
N ARG A 280 18.23 21.79 -8.45
CA ARG A 280 18.25 21.72 -6.98
C ARG A 280 17.67 20.41 -6.47
N HIS A 281 16.57 19.94 -7.04
CA HIS A 281 15.96 18.65 -6.69
C HIS A 281 16.94 17.49 -6.95
N ALA A 282 17.60 17.48 -8.10
CA ALA A 282 18.63 16.49 -8.43
C ALA A 282 19.83 16.53 -7.46
N GLU A 283 20.26 17.72 -7.04
CA GLU A 283 21.34 17.88 -6.06
C GLU A 283 20.96 17.32 -4.68
N VAL A 284 19.75 17.59 -4.20
CA VAL A 284 19.25 17.05 -2.92
C VAL A 284 19.18 15.53 -2.98
N LEU A 285 18.64 14.96 -4.06
CA LEU A 285 18.60 13.50 -4.26
C LEU A 285 20.01 12.90 -4.25
N ARG A 286 20.95 13.48 -4.99
CA ARG A 286 22.34 13.01 -5.03
C ARG A 286 22.98 13.00 -3.65
N ARG A 287 22.75 14.03 -2.82
CA ARG A 287 23.25 14.13 -1.45
C ARG A 287 22.56 13.12 -0.52
N LEU A 288 21.24 12.98 -0.59
CA LEU A 288 20.49 12.01 0.22
C LEU A 288 20.90 10.57 -0.07
N ARG A 289 21.15 10.21 -1.34
CA ARG A 289 21.54 8.85 -1.76
C ARG A 289 22.83 8.35 -1.13
N VAL A 290 23.78 9.25 -0.87
CA VAL A 290 25.06 8.91 -0.24
C VAL A 290 25.07 9.19 1.28
N HIS A 291 24.00 9.79 1.81
CA HIS A 291 23.91 10.13 3.22
C HIS A 291 23.53 8.90 4.07
N PRO A 292 24.12 8.72 5.28
CA PRO A 292 23.80 7.58 6.16
C PRO A 292 22.33 7.43 6.55
N ALA A 293 21.53 8.50 6.45
CA ALA A 293 20.10 8.46 6.73
C ALA A 293 19.32 7.52 5.81
N LEU A 294 19.70 7.41 4.53
CA LEU A 294 19.05 6.47 3.60
C LEU A 294 19.30 5.01 4.02
N GLU A 295 20.53 4.71 4.41
CA GLU A 295 20.89 3.38 4.91
C GLU A 295 20.19 3.07 6.24
N GLN A 296 19.99 4.07 7.11
CA GLN A 296 19.20 3.90 8.32
C GLN A 296 17.72 3.60 8.00
N ALA A 297 17.12 4.30 7.03
CA ALA A 297 15.76 4.05 6.58
C ALA A 297 15.61 2.64 5.95
N ARG A 298 16.62 2.16 5.20
CA ARG A 298 16.68 0.77 4.71
C ARG A 298 16.65 -0.24 5.86
N ARG A 299 17.45 -0.03 6.90
CA ARG A 299 17.48 -0.92 8.08
C ARG A 299 16.16 -0.91 8.83
N ASP A 300 15.53 0.24 8.94
CA ASP A 300 14.18 0.35 9.52
C ASP A 300 13.17 -0.45 8.70
N THR A 301 13.21 -0.33 7.37
CA THR A 301 12.36 -1.10 6.45
C THR A 301 12.53 -2.61 6.65
N VAL A 302 13.77 -3.11 6.68
CA VAL A 302 14.10 -4.52 6.94
C VAL A 302 13.57 -4.96 8.31
N ARG A 303 13.77 -4.14 9.35
CA ARG A 303 13.28 -4.44 10.70
C ARG A 303 11.76 -4.62 10.72
N TYR A 304 11.00 -3.75 10.06
CA TYR A 304 9.54 -3.88 9.97
C TYR A 304 9.11 -5.16 9.24
N ALA A 305 9.79 -5.54 8.16
CA ALA A 305 9.52 -6.79 7.45
C ALA A 305 9.81 -8.04 8.31
N GLU A 306 10.91 -8.02 9.08
CA GLU A 306 11.24 -9.10 10.01
C GLU A 306 10.30 -9.18 11.21
N GLU A 307 9.81 -8.04 11.73
CA GLU A 307 8.75 -7.99 12.72
C GLU A 307 7.46 -8.62 12.19
N ALA A 308 7.07 -8.33 10.94
CA ALA A 308 5.94 -8.98 10.30
C ALA A 308 6.18 -10.49 10.18
N ARG A 309 7.36 -10.92 9.71
CA ARG A 309 7.72 -12.33 9.57
C ARG A 309 7.62 -13.08 10.91
N ALA A 310 8.06 -12.46 12.00
CA ALA A 310 8.02 -13.03 13.33
C ALA A 310 6.59 -13.26 13.85
N MET A 311 5.62 -12.41 13.46
CA MET A 311 4.21 -12.58 13.83
C MET A 311 3.62 -13.88 13.30
N LEU A 312 4.12 -14.39 12.16
CA LEU A 312 3.64 -15.65 11.57
C LEU A 312 4.10 -16.89 12.33
N ALA A 313 5.03 -16.78 13.29
CA ALA A 313 5.61 -17.94 13.98
C ALA A 313 4.58 -18.92 14.58
N PRO A 314 3.48 -18.47 15.23
CA PRO A 314 2.50 -19.38 15.83
C PRO A 314 1.56 -20.08 14.83
N LEU A 315 1.52 -19.64 13.56
CA LEU A 315 0.69 -20.26 12.54
C LEU A 315 1.20 -21.66 12.18
N PRO A 316 0.31 -22.58 11.74
CA PRO A 316 0.74 -23.90 11.29
C PRO A 316 1.72 -23.80 10.12
N ASP A 317 2.71 -24.71 10.12
CA ASP A 317 3.64 -24.80 9.01
C ASP A 317 2.92 -25.29 7.75
N GLY A 318 3.21 -24.65 6.62
CA GLY A 318 2.57 -24.91 5.35
C GLY A 318 3.00 -23.92 4.28
N TYR A 319 2.59 -24.19 3.04
CA TYR A 319 2.99 -23.37 1.90
C TYR A 319 2.44 -21.94 1.97
N ALA A 320 1.25 -21.74 2.53
CA ALA A 320 0.68 -20.41 2.72
C ALA A 320 1.51 -19.55 3.71
N LYS A 321 1.91 -20.13 4.86
CA LYS A 321 2.83 -19.47 5.80
C LYS A 321 4.17 -19.15 5.14
N ALA A 322 4.75 -20.08 4.38
CA ALA A 322 5.98 -19.84 3.65
C ALA A 322 5.83 -18.72 2.60
N ALA A 323 4.72 -18.67 1.86
CA ALA A 323 4.44 -17.60 0.90
C ALA A 323 4.30 -16.23 1.60
N LEU A 324 3.62 -16.16 2.75
CA LEU A 324 3.55 -14.93 3.55
C LEU A 324 4.93 -14.52 4.08
N GLN A 325 5.79 -15.45 4.48
CA GLN A 325 7.17 -15.14 4.85
C GLN A 325 7.98 -14.61 3.66
N GLU A 326 7.82 -15.18 2.47
CA GLU A 326 8.46 -14.70 1.24
C GLU A 326 7.93 -13.31 0.82
N MET A 327 6.69 -12.96 1.19
CA MET A 327 6.18 -11.59 0.99
C MET A 327 6.97 -10.55 1.79
N CYS A 328 7.48 -10.88 2.99
CA CYS A 328 8.35 -9.98 3.75
C CYS A 328 9.64 -9.65 2.99
N ASP A 329 10.22 -10.64 2.31
CA ASP A 329 11.40 -10.43 1.46
C ASP A 329 11.04 -9.62 0.21
N ALA A 330 9.91 -9.96 -0.42
CA ALA A 330 9.46 -9.34 -1.65
C ALA A 330 9.01 -7.88 -1.49
N VAL A 331 8.61 -7.42 -0.30
CA VAL A 331 8.33 -6.00 -0.05
C VAL A 331 9.63 -5.20 0.08
N VAL A 332 10.67 -5.75 0.70
CA VAL A 332 11.95 -5.06 0.96
C VAL A 332 12.81 -4.98 -0.30
N HIS A 333 12.87 -6.06 -1.08
CA HIS A 333 13.81 -6.22 -2.21
C HIS A 333 13.21 -5.90 -3.58
N ARG A 334 12.17 -5.06 -3.63
CA ARG A 334 11.57 -4.68 -4.91
C ARG A 334 12.60 -3.99 -5.80
N ALA A 335 12.79 -4.51 -7.00
CA ALA A 335 13.30 -3.71 -8.10
C ALA A 335 12.20 -2.70 -8.49
N GLY A 336 12.60 -1.44 -8.65
CA GLY A 336 11.74 -0.36 -9.15
C GLY A 336 11.09 -0.72 -10.49
#